data_AF-A0A800BTW6-F1
#
_entry.id   AF-A0A800BTW6-F1
#
_cell.length_a   1.000
_cell.length_b   1.000
_cell.length_c   1.000
_cell.angle_alpha   90.00
_cell.angle_beta   90.00
_cell.angle_gamma   90.00
#
_symmetry.space_group_name_H-M   'P 1'
#
loop_
_entity.id
_entity.type
_entity.pdbx_description
1 polymer ?
#
loop_
_entity_poly.entity_id
_entity_poly.type
_entity_poly.pdbx_seq_one_letter_code
_entity_poly.pdbx_strand_id
1 'polypeptide(L)'
;MEKLRAQLDELISRLENETELRQRLDDLLSVFPFNEYEYIISTLLGLDKLSLDEYYELRDEYISRNMFLYVFEISAPRGFGETWAQGHLKELVPELVKPSRKRDHNYSGQYDFYLDEKIRIEVKASRAVDFNSRESLPVKALSSDSNKSFDMNFQQTKPACCDVFIWVGVWRDVIRYWVLSSDEVANNKYFSKGQHRGNVGEGQLHLKDDNISEFAEYEVKPNCLLGAIREAYQRQMKSQG
;
A
#
# COMPACT_ATOMS: atom_id res chain seq x y z
N MET A 1 9.38 10.74 4.68
CA MET A 1 10.18 11.80 4.03
C MET A 1 10.08 13.16 4.72
N GLU A 2 8.88 13.74 4.89
CA GLU A 2 8.70 15.10 5.45
C GLU A 2 9.39 15.32 6.80
N LYS A 3 9.23 14.40 7.77
CA LYS A 3 9.87 14.50 9.08
C LYS A 3 11.41 14.46 9.00
N LEU A 4 11.97 13.63 8.11
CA LEU A 4 13.42 13.59 7.89
C LEU A 4 13.91 14.92 7.32
N ARG A 5 13.20 15.45 6.31
CA ARG A 5 13.54 16.73 5.68
C ARG A 5 13.53 17.85 6.72
N ALA A 6 12.50 17.92 7.57
CA ALA A 6 12.44 18.90 8.65
C ALA A 6 13.60 18.78 9.65
N GLN A 7 13.95 17.55 10.07
CA GLN A 7 15.11 17.30 10.96
C GLN A 7 16.43 17.75 10.31
N LEU A 8 16.61 17.46 9.01
CA LEU A 8 17.80 17.86 8.26
C LEU A 8 17.85 19.38 8.03
N ASP A 9 16.73 20.02 7.71
CA ASP A 9 16.64 21.47 7.54
C ASP A 9 16.98 22.20 8.84
N GLU A 10 16.57 21.67 10.00
CA GLU A 10 16.94 22.21 11.30
C GLU A 10 18.46 22.15 11.51
N LEU A 11 19.11 21.04 11.16
CA LEU A 11 20.57 20.92 11.24
C LEU A 11 21.29 21.87 10.27
N ILE A 12 20.77 22.01 9.05
CA ILE A 12 21.28 22.95 8.04
C ILE A 12 21.20 24.40 8.53
N SER A 13 20.12 24.78 9.22
CA SER A 13 19.93 26.15 9.73
C SER A 13 20.94 26.56 10.81
N ARG A 14 21.69 25.59 11.36
CA ARG A 14 22.75 25.82 12.36
C ARG A 14 24.14 25.99 11.72
N LEU A 15 24.23 25.92 10.39
CA LEU A 15 25.47 26.07 9.65
C LEU A 15 25.78 27.55 9.38
N GLU A 16 27.04 27.94 9.58
CA GLU A 16 27.50 29.29 9.21
C GLU A 16 27.43 29.53 7.70
N ASN A 17 27.57 28.47 6.90
CA ASN A 17 27.51 28.48 5.44
C ASN A 17 26.17 27.96 4.89
N GLU A 18 25.08 28.07 5.65
CA GLU A 18 23.74 27.64 5.23
C GLU A 18 23.38 28.11 3.81
N THR A 19 23.58 29.41 3.51
CA THR A 19 23.19 30.00 2.23
C THR A 19 23.92 29.36 1.05
N GLU A 20 25.23 29.08 1.20
CA GLU A 20 26.02 28.43 0.16
C GLU A 20 25.55 26.98 -0.05
N LEU A 21 25.27 26.26 1.04
CA LEU A 21 24.77 24.89 0.97
C LEU A 21 23.43 24.83 0.22
N ARG A 22 22.47 25.69 0.58
CA ARG A 22 21.16 25.72 -0.08
C ARG A 22 21.27 26.05 -1.57
N GLN A 23 22.12 27.00 -1.93
CA GLN A 23 22.37 27.33 -3.33
C GLN A 23 22.94 26.12 -4.11
N ARG A 24 23.85 25.35 -3.51
CA ARG A 24 24.37 24.12 -4.13
C ARG A 24 23.31 23.03 -4.26
N LEU A 25 22.38 22.93 -3.30
CA LEU A 25 21.27 21.98 -3.37
C LEU A 25 20.31 22.29 -4.52
N ASP A 26 20.03 23.58 -4.76
CA ASP A 26 19.16 24.02 -5.86
C ASP A 26 19.72 23.61 -7.23
N ASP A 27 21.05 23.68 -7.40
CA ASP A 27 21.75 23.30 -8.63
C ASP A 27 22.15 21.80 -8.66
N LEU A 28 21.82 21.02 -7.63
CA LEU A 28 22.31 19.65 -7.47
C LEU A 28 21.64 18.70 -8.47
N LEU A 29 22.46 18.12 -9.35
CA LEU A 29 22.01 17.00 -10.19
C LEU A 29 21.98 15.70 -9.37
N SER A 30 20.78 15.23 -9.03
CA SER A 30 20.58 13.96 -8.32
C SER A 30 20.61 12.76 -9.27
N VAL A 31 21.59 11.86 -9.10
CA VAL A 31 21.76 10.60 -9.84
C VAL A 31 22.28 9.51 -8.91
N PHE A 32 21.64 8.34 -8.90
CA PHE A 32 22.05 7.23 -8.03
C PHE A 32 23.57 6.93 -8.08
N PRO A 33 24.26 6.83 -6.93
CA PRO A 33 23.75 6.90 -5.56
C PRO A 33 23.63 8.32 -4.98
N PHE A 34 24.22 9.33 -5.64
CA PHE A 34 24.31 10.72 -5.18
C PHE A 34 22.97 11.46 -5.34
N ASN A 35 22.34 11.79 -4.22
CA ASN A 35 21.07 12.49 -4.20
C ASN A 35 21.09 13.57 -3.13
N GLU A 36 20.08 14.44 -3.13
CA GLU A 36 19.96 15.55 -2.18
C GLU A 36 20.16 15.12 -0.70
N TYR A 37 19.54 14.03 -0.26
CA TYR A 37 19.65 13.57 1.12
C TYR A 37 21.05 13.03 1.44
N GLU A 38 21.66 12.31 0.51
CA GLU A 38 23.05 11.86 0.66
C GLU A 38 23.99 13.06 0.77
N TYR A 39 23.86 14.05 -0.11
CA TYR A 39 24.70 15.24 -0.10
C TYR A 39 24.58 16.03 1.21
N ILE A 40 23.35 16.20 1.71
CA ILE A 40 23.08 16.88 2.99
C ILE A 40 23.75 16.12 4.13
N ILE A 41 23.48 14.82 4.26
CA ILE A 41 23.99 14.00 5.36
C ILE A 41 25.53 13.96 5.34
N SER A 42 26.12 13.74 4.16
CA SER A 42 27.57 13.73 3.96
C SER A 42 28.20 15.08 4.32
N THR A 43 27.54 16.20 3.98
CA THR A 43 28.02 17.54 4.35
C THR A 43 27.95 17.77 5.85
N LEU A 44 26.83 17.40 6.50
CA LEU A 44 26.66 17.56 7.95
C LEU A 44 27.67 16.72 8.74
N LEU A 45 27.94 15.48 8.30
CA LEU A 45 28.98 14.63 8.87
C LEU A 45 30.38 15.23 8.68
N GLY A 46 30.69 15.70 7.46
CA GLY A 46 31.99 16.28 7.13
C GLY A 46 32.31 17.61 7.84
N LEU A 47 31.28 18.32 8.31
CA LEU A 47 31.40 19.55 9.09
C LEU A 47 31.32 19.33 10.61
N ASP A 48 31.26 18.08 11.08
CA ASP A 48 31.07 17.71 12.49
C ASP A 48 29.79 18.32 13.11
N LYS A 49 28.74 18.49 12.29
CA LYS A 49 27.42 19.03 12.70
C LYS A 49 26.37 17.95 12.89
N LEU A 50 26.67 16.74 12.41
CA LEU A 50 25.99 15.50 12.70
C LEU A 50 27.08 14.49 13.05
N SER A 51 27.10 14.01 14.29
CA SER A 51 27.98 12.93 14.70
C SER A 51 27.54 11.60 14.11
N LEU A 52 28.42 10.61 14.12
CA LEU A 52 28.10 9.27 13.62
C LEU A 52 26.98 8.60 14.45
N ASP A 53 26.97 8.81 15.76
CA ASP A 53 25.93 8.26 16.65
C ASP A 53 24.58 8.93 16.37
N GLU A 54 24.53 10.26 16.23
CA GLU A 54 23.31 10.99 15.84
C GLU A 54 22.81 10.56 14.45
N TYR A 55 23.72 10.25 13.52
CA TYR A 55 23.35 9.69 12.22
C TYR A 55 22.68 8.31 12.37
N TYR A 56 23.20 7.42 13.21
CA TYR A 56 22.58 6.12 13.44
C TYR A 56 21.21 6.26 14.08
N GLU A 57 21.04 7.15 15.07
CA GLU A 57 19.74 7.45 15.66
C GLU A 57 18.76 7.98 14.61
N LEU A 58 19.16 8.96 13.80
CA LEU A 58 18.35 9.51 12.72
C LEU A 58 17.92 8.44 11.70
N ARG A 59 18.86 7.55 11.35
CA ARG A 59 18.64 6.45 10.42
C ARG A 59 17.65 5.44 11.00
N ASP A 60 17.82 5.03 12.24
CA ASP A 60 16.97 4.02 12.87
C ASP A 60 15.56 4.57 13.16
N GLU A 61 15.45 5.84 13.55
CA GLU A 61 14.18 6.56 13.60
C GLU A 61 13.50 6.61 12.23
N TYR A 62 14.28 6.84 11.16
CA TYR A 62 13.74 6.84 9.80
C TYR A 62 13.25 5.46 9.38
N ILE A 63 14.02 4.40 9.64
CA ILE A 63 13.62 3.04 9.25
C ILE A 63 12.39 2.59 10.05
N SER A 64 12.39 2.80 11.36
CA SER A 64 11.29 2.38 12.24
C SER A 64 9.96 3.07 11.92
N ARG A 65 9.95 4.35 11.50
CA ARG A 65 8.73 5.05 11.08
C ARG A 65 8.29 4.74 9.64
N ASN A 66 9.11 4.02 8.87
CA ASN A 66 8.85 3.70 7.45
C ASN A 66 8.99 2.19 7.18
N MET A 67 8.54 1.34 8.12
CA MET A 67 8.75 -0.12 8.08
C MET A 67 8.32 -0.80 6.76
N PHE A 68 7.33 -0.25 6.06
CA PHE A 68 6.79 -0.82 4.83
C PHE A 68 7.25 -0.08 3.56
N LEU A 69 8.22 0.83 3.66
CA LEU A 69 8.72 1.57 2.50
C LEU A 69 9.31 0.66 1.42
N TYR A 70 9.91 -0.47 1.81
CA TYR A 70 10.44 -1.47 0.87
C TYR A 70 9.36 -2.01 -0.10
N VAL A 71 8.09 -2.01 0.31
CA VAL A 71 6.96 -2.45 -0.54
C VAL A 71 6.77 -1.49 -1.72
N PHE A 72 7.14 -0.22 -1.57
CA PHE A 72 7.06 0.79 -2.63
C PHE A 72 8.17 0.63 -3.66
N GLU A 73 9.27 -0.05 -3.33
CA GLU A 73 10.36 -0.37 -4.25
C GLU A 73 10.00 -1.52 -5.20
N ILE A 74 8.95 -2.30 -4.90
CA ILE A 74 8.43 -3.34 -5.79
C ILE A 74 7.77 -2.67 -6.99
N SER A 75 8.52 -2.53 -8.09
CA SER A 75 8.08 -1.83 -9.29
C SER A 75 7.13 -2.65 -10.17
N ALA A 76 7.28 -3.97 -10.18
CA ALA A 76 6.47 -4.87 -11.01
C ALA A 76 5.03 -5.01 -10.43
N PRO A 77 3.97 -4.68 -11.19
CA PRO A 77 2.59 -4.76 -10.70
C PRO A 77 2.20 -6.16 -10.18
N ARG A 78 2.55 -7.22 -10.92
CA ARG A 78 2.32 -8.61 -10.48
C ARG A 78 3.18 -9.00 -9.28
N GLY A 79 4.42 -8.49 -9.21
CA GLY A 79 5.28 -8.72 -8.04
C GLY A 79 4.67 -8.17 -6.75
N PHE A 80 3.99 -7.03 -6.83
CA PHE A 80 3.32 -6.44 -5.68
C PHE A 80 1.95 -7.06 -5.37
N GLY A 81 1.06 -7.06 -6.37
CA GLY A 81 -0.33 -7.48 -6.17
C GLY A 81 -0.49 -8.98 -5.98
N GLU A 82 0.23 -9.79 -6.75
CA GLU A 82 0.13 -11.25 -6.67
C GLU A 82 1.18 -11.80 -5.70
N THR A 83 2.47 -11.63 -5.99
CA THR A 83 3.52 -12.30 -5.20
C THR A 83 3.58 -11.79 -3.76
N TRP A 84 3.74 -10.48 -3.57
CA TRP A 84 3.90 -9.90 -2.24
C TRP A 84 2.59 -9.95 -1.44
N ALA A 85 1.48 -9.41 -1.96
CA ALA A 85 0.26 -9.30 -1.17
C ALA A 85 -0.33 -10.67 -0.80
N GLN A 86 -0.27 -11.65 -1.71
CA GLN A 86 -0.75 -13.00 -1.41
C GLN A 86 0.20 -13.73 -0.46
N GLY A 87 1.53 -13.55 -0.59
CA GLY A 87 2.51 -14.08 0.36
C GLY A 87 2.28 -13.52 1.78
N HIS A 88 2.15 -12.20 1.87
CA HIS A 88 1.86 -11.49 3.12
C HIS A 88 0.57 -11.96 3.79
N LEU A 89 -0.53 -12.10 3.03
CA LEU A 89 -1.78 -12.64 3.57
C LEU A 89 -1.66 -14.09 4.03
N LYS A 90 -0.83 -14.90 3.37
CA LYS A 90 -0.58 -16.28 3.75
C LYS A 90 0.19 -16.41 5.07
N GLU A 91 1.06 -15.45 5.38
CA GLU A 91 1.73 -15.34 6.69
C GLU A 91 0.73 -14.97 7.80
N LEU A 92 -0.21 -14.07 7.51
CA LEU A 92 -1.23 -13.64 8.47
C LEU A 92 -2.36 -14.65 8.67
N VAL A 93 -2.73 -15.38 7.62
CA VAL A 93 -3.80 -16.38 7.61
C VAL A 93 -3.29 -17.67 6.95
N PRO A 94 -2.56 -18.51 7.71
CA PRO A 94 -1.99 -19.76 7.20
C PRO A 94 -3.02 -20.75 6.66
N GLU A 95 -4.30 -20.61 6.99
CA GLU A 95 -5.42 -21.43 6.52
C GLU A 95 -5.77 -21.19 5.04
N LEU A 96 -5.39 -20.05 4.46
CA LEU A 96 -5.70 -19.73 3.06
C LEU A 96 -5.00 -20.69 2.09
N VAL A 97 -5.75 -21.44 1.28
CA VAL A 97 -5.15 -22.41 0.35
C VAL A 97 -5.12 -21.87 -1.07
N LYS A 98 -4.04 -22.13 -1.80
CA LYS A 98 -3.99 -21.83 -3.23
C LYS A 98 -4.95 -22.72 -4.02
N PRO A 99 -5.82 -22.14 -4.86
CA PRO A 99 -6.70 -22.91 -5.71
C PRO A 99 -5.94 -23.74 -6.74
N SER A 100 -6.58 -24.83 -7.18
CA SER A 100 -6.05 -25.70 -8.23
C SER A 100 -7.17 -26.44 -8.92
N ARG A 101 -6.92 -26.85 -10.18
CA ARG A 101 -7.86 -27.68 -10.95
C ARG A 101 -8.18 -29.04 -10.32
N LYS A 102 -7.36 -29.49 -9.37
CA LYS A 102 -7.62 -30.72 -8.60
C LYS A 102 -8.79 -30.57 -7.63
N ARG A 103 -9.02 -29.35 -7.13
CA ARG A 103 -10.08 -29.05 -6.14
C ARG A 103 -11.31 -28.44 -6.79
N ASP A 104 -11.11 -27.61 -7.80
CA ASP A 104 -12.17 -27.00 -8.60
C ASP A 104 -11.83 -27.20 -10.08
N HIS A 105 -12.50 -28.13 -10.75
CA HIS A 105 -12.21 -28.46 -12.14
C HIS A 105 -12.41 -27.28 -13.10
N ASN A 106 -13.29 -26.34 -12.72
CA ASN A 106 -13.58 -25.14 -13.51
C ASN A 106 -12.64 -23.97 -13.18
N TYR A 107 -11.65 -24.19 -12.29
CA TYR A 107 -10.66 -23.18 -11.96
C TYR A 107 -9.71 -22.89 -13.14
N SER A 108 -9.72 -21.64 -13.57
CA SER A 108 -8.92 -21.07 -14.65
C SER A 108 -8.15 -19.81 -14.25
N GLY A 109 -8.06 -19.51 -12.95
CA GLY A 109 -7.38 -18.32 -12.44
C GLY A 109 -8.32 -17.19 -12.01
N GLN A 110 -9.56 -17.51 -11.66
CA GLN A 110 -10.60 -16.52 -11.40
C GLN A 110 -10.69 -16.03 -9.94
N TYR A 111 -9.93 -16.63 -9.01
CA TYR A 111 -9.78 -16.20 -7.61
C TYR A 111 -8.40 -16.62 -7.06
N ASP A 112 -7.91 -15.95 -6.02
CA ASP A 112 -6.54 -16.10 -5.53
C ASP A 112 -6.36 -17.12 -4.40
N PHE A 113 -7.41 -17.28 -3.57
CA PHE A 113 -7.40 -18.17 -2.42
C PHE A 113 -8.72 -18.91 -2.23
N TYR A 114 -8.61 -20.04 -1.53
CA TYR A 114 -9.72 -20.87 -1.11
C TYR A 114 -9.65 -21.13 0.40
N LEU A 115 -10.77 -20.97 1.10
CA LEU A 115 -10.87 -21.19 2.55
C LEU A 115 -12.07 -22.08 2.88
N ASP A 116 -11.92 -22.92 3.91
CA ASP A 116 -12.96 -23.81 4.46
C ASP A 116 -13.72 -24.63 3.39
N GLU A 117 -13.02 -25.01 2.33
CA GLU A 117 -13.54 -25.80 1.22
C GLU A 117 -14.72 -25.19 0.45
N LYS A 118 -15.07 -23.92 0.67
CA LYS A 118 -16.22 -23.27 0.01
C LYS A 118 -16.08 -21.78 -0.28
N ILE A 119 -15.13 -21.08 0.33
CA ILE A 119 -15.00 -19.63 0.23
C ILE A 119 -13.94 -19.31 -0.83
N ARG A 120 -14.36 -18.71 -1.94
CA ARG A 120 -13.47 -18.22 -3.00
C ARG A 120 -13.11 -16.77 -2.70
N ILE A 121 -11.83 -16.45 -2.72
CA ILE A 121 -11.33 -15.15 -2.26
C ILE A 121 -10.47 -14.52 -3.34
N GLU A 122 -10.75 -13.27 -3.67
CA GLU A 122 -9.93 -12.41 -4.53
C GLU A 122 -9.14 -11.42 -3.67
N VAL A 123 -7.85 -11.23 -3.97
CA VAL A 123 -6.98 -10.28 -3.28
C VAL A 123 -6.69 -9.11 -4.20
N LYS A 124 -6.86 -7.89 -3.69
CA LYS A 124 -6.41 -6.67 -4.36
C LYS A 124 -5.52 -5.87 -3.44
N ALA A 125 -4.44 -5.32 -3.99
CA ALA A 125 -3.50 -4.50 -3.22
C ALA A 125 -3.28 -3.16 -3.90
N SER A 126 -3.14 -2.10 -3.09
CA SER A 126 -2.82 -0.77 -3.55
C SER A 126 -1.97 -0.03 -2.52
N ARG A 127 -1.36 1.09 -2.91
CA ARG A 127 -0.41 1.84 -2.08
C ARG A 127 -0.85 3.29 -1.97
N ALA A 128 -0.72 3.86 -0.77
CA ALA A 128 -0.99 5.25 -0.51
C ALA A 128 0.21 6.08 -0.99
N VAL A 129 0.00 6.80 -2.09
CA VAL A 129 0.98 7.72 -2.65
C VAL A 129 0.35 9.09 -2.80
N ASP A 130 1.18 10.13 -2.71
CA ASP A 130 0.77 11.50 -3.04
C ASP A 130 0.26 11.52 -4.49
N PHE A 131 -1.05 11.70 -4.65
CA PHE A 131 -1.70 11.64 -5.95
C PHE A 131 -1.21 12.75 -6.89
N ASN A 132 -0.80 13.88 -6.33
CA ASN A 132 -0.35 15.05 -7.08
C ASN A 132 1.13 14.96 -7.47
N SER A 133 1.90 14.06 -6.86
CA SER A 133 3.33 13.89 -7.15
C SER A 133 3.59 13.00 -8.37
N ARG A 134 4.50 13.47 -9.23
CA ARG A 134 5.04 12.73 -10.39
C ARG A 134 6.34 11.98 -10.09
N GLU A 135 6.80 12.01 -8.84
CA GLU A 135 8.01 11.33 -8.43
C GLU A 135 7.85 9.80 -8.38
N SER A 136 8.96 9.11 -8.18
CA SER A 136 8.97 7.65 -8.01
C SER A 136 8.18 7.21 -6.77
N LEU A 137 7.64 5.99 -6.81
CA LEU A 137 6.75 5.45 -5.77
C LEU A 137 7.32 5.54 -4.34
N PRO A 138 8.60 5.21 -4.07
CA PRO A 138 9.15 5.33 -2.72
C PRO A 138 9.17 6.78 -2.22
N VAL A 139 9.45 7.74 -3.11
CA VAL A 139 9.55 9.16 -2.73
C VAL A 139 8.19 9.73 -2.37
N LYS A 140 7.17 9.40 -3.16
CA LYS A 140 5.79 9.85 -2.92
C LYS A 140 4.97 8.96 -1.98
N ALA A 141 5.58 7.98 -1.32
CA ALA A 141 4.91 7.12 -0.34
C ALA A 141 4.41 7.94 0.86
N LEU A 142 3.14 7.78 1.20
CA LEU A 142 2.51 8.49 2.32
C LEU A 142 2.62 7.67 3.62
N SER A 143 2.72 8.37 4.75
CA SER A 143 2.39 7.80 6.06
C SER A 143 0.89 7.91 6.30
N SER A 144 0.38 7.08 7.19
CA SER A 144 -1.05 6.99 7.49
C SER A 144 -1.64 8.20 8.20
N ASP A 145 -0.80 9.08 8.73
CA ASP A 145 -1.13 10.38 9.32
C ASP A 145 -1.00 11.55 8.34
N SER A 146 -0.67 11.29 7.06
CA SER A 146 -0.53 12.35 6.06
C SER A 146 -1.88 12.97 5.69
N ASN A 147 -1.91 14.29 5.55
CA ASN A 147 -3.07 15.05 5.07
C ASN A 147 -3.09 15.21 3.53
N LYS A 148 -2.20 14.52 2.81
CA LYS A 148 -2.13 14.58 1.35
C LYS A 148 -3.16 13.65 0.73
N SER A 149 -3.73 14.07 -0.39
CA SER A 149 -4.68 13.24 -1.13
C SER A 149 -4.00 12.01 -1.75
N PHE A 150 -4.73 10.90 -1.74
CA PHE A 150 -4.32 9.63 -2.35
C PHE A 150 -5.46 9.04 -3.15
N ASP A 151 -5.12 8.20 -4.13
CA ASP A 151 -6.10 7.43 -4.90
C ASP A 151 -5.62 5.99 -5.05
N MET A 152 -6.15 5.10 -4.20
CA MET A 152 -5.93 3.67 -4.30
C MET A 152 -6.96 3.07 -5.27
N ASN A 153 -6.54 2.80 -6.50
CA ASN A 153 -7.37 2.10 -7.46
C ASN A 153 -7.25 0.57 -7.28
N PHE A 154 -8.33 -0.07 -6.85
CA PHE A 154 -8.49 -1.52 -6.82
C PHE A 154 -9.11 -2.00 -8.13
N GLN A 155 -8.25 -2.47 -9.03
CA GLN A 155 -8.61 -2.98 -10.35
C GLN A 155 -7.78 -4.24 -10.67
N GLN A 156 -8.27 -5.13 -11.52
CA GLN A 156 -9.62 -5.23 -12.05
C GLN A 156 -10.45 -6.16 -11.16
N THR A 157 -11.62 -5.72 -10.69
CA THR A 157 -12.49 -6.50 -9.78
C THR A 157 -13.59 -7.24 -10.56
N LYS A 158 -13.81 -8.51 -10.22
CA LYS A 158 -14.84 -9.37 -10.82
C LYS A 158 -15.70 -10.03 -9.73
N PRO A 159 -16.74 -9.36 -9.22
CA PRO A 159 -17.56 -9.89 -8.14
C PRO A 159 -18.18 -11.27 -8.42
N ALA A 160 -18.46 -11.60 -9.68
CA ALA A 160 -19.01 -12.90 -10.06
C ALA A 160 -18.02 -14.08 -9.90
N CYS A 161 -16.72 -13.81 -9.73
CA CYS A 161 -15.68 -14.84 -9.74
C CYS A 161 -15.26 -15.33 -8.35
N CYS A 162 -15.64 -14.62 -7.29
CA CYS A 162 -15.30 -14.94 -5.90
C CYS A 162 -16.50 -14.66 -4.99
N ASP A 163 -16.38 -15.01 -3.71
CA ASP A 163 -17.39 -14.73 -2.69
C ASP A 163 -16.97 -13.59 -1.76
N VAL A 164 -15.66 -13.39 -1.60
CA VAL A 164 -15.05 -12.42 -0.70
C VAL A 164 -13.88 -11.71 -1.38
N PHE A 165 -13.77 -10.41 -1.18
CA PHE A 165 -12.59 -9.61 -1.51
C PHE A 165 -11.80 -9.29 -0.25
N ILE A 166 -10.48 -9.42 -0.34
CA ILE A 166 -9.54 -8.86 0.63
C ILE A 166 -8.77 -7.73 -0.06
N TRP A 167 -8.97 -6.51 0.40
CA TRP A 167 -8.19 -5.36 -0.06
C TRP A 167 -7.07 -5.07 0.93
N VAL A 168 -5.86 -4.88 0.40
CA VAL A 168 -4.65 -4.57 1.15
C VAL A 168 -4.18 -3.17 0.76
N GLY A 169 -4.31 -2.21 1.67
CA GLY A 169 -3.81 -0.85 1.49
C GLY A 169 -2.51 -0.66 2.24
N VAL A 170 -1.46 -0.23 1.54
CA VAL A 170 -0.12 -0.06 2.11
C VAL A 170 0.23 1.43 2.20
N TRP A 171 0.46 1.90 3.42
CA TRP A 171 1.20 3.12 3.71
C TRP A 171 2.62 2.75 4.14
N ARG A 172 3.54 3.71 4.15
CA ARG A 172 4.94 3.43 4.52
C ARG A 172 5.13 2.99 5.98
N ASP A 173 4.15 3.28 6.84
CA ASP A 173 4.15 3.06 8.29
C ASP A 173 3.12 2.00 8.75
N VAL A 174 2.08 1.72 7.95
CA VAL A 174 1.04 0.74 8.29
C VAL A 174 0.46 0.04 7.06
N ILE A 175 -0.01 -1.20 7.25
CA ILE A 175 -0.84 -1.91 6.28
C ILE A 175 -2.26 -2.04 6.86
N ARG A 176 -3.26 -1.67 6.07
CA ARG A 176 -4.69 -1.82 6.40
C ARG A 176 -5.34 -2.85 5.50
N TYR A 177 -6.38 -3.51 6.03
CA TYR A 177 -7.09 -4.58 5.35
C TYR A 177 -8.57 -4.30 5.38
N TRP A 178 -9.24 -4.49 4.25
CA TRP A 178 -10.70 -4.49 4.18
C TRP A 178 -11.20 -5.82 3.67
N VAL A 179 -12.22 -6.37 4.32
CA VAL A 179 -12.84 -7.65 3.94
C VAL A 179 -14.29 -7.43 3.59
N LEU A 180 -14.60 -7.54 2.30
CA LEU A 180 -15.92 -7.29 1.73
C LEU A 180 -16.47 -8.56 1.09
N SER A 181 -17.78 -8.75 1.12
CA SER A 181 -18.45 -9.72 0.27
C SER A 181 -18.44 -9.25 -1.20
N SER A 182 -18.59 -10.18 -2.13
CA SER A 182 -18.72 -9.85 -3.55
C SER A 182 -19.92 -8.94 -3.84
N ASP A 183 -21.04 -9.16 -3.15
CA ASP A 183 -22.24 -8.34 -3.29
C ASP A 183 -22.06 -6.93 -2.71
N GLU A 184 -21.31 -6.79 -1.62
CA GLU A 184 -20.90 -5.49 -1.07
C GLU A 184 -20.07 -4.71 -2.08
N VAL A 185 -19.09 -5.37 -2.74
CA VAL A 185 -18.30 -4.73 -3.80
C VAL A 185 -19.15 -4.37 -5.01
N ALA A 186 -20.02 -5.27 -5.48
CA ALA A 186 -20.84 -5.07 -6.68
C ALA A 186 -21.88 -3.96 -6.53
N ASN A 187 -22.40 -3.76 -5.32
CA ASN A 187 -23.43 -2.77 -5.00
C ASN A 187 -22.87 -1.51 -4.34
N ASN A 188 -21.56 -1.41 -4.14
CA ASN A 188 -20.93 -0.23 -3.59
C ASN A 188 -21.15 0.98 -4.52
N LYS A 189 -21.53 2.14 -3.98
CA LYS A 189 -21.78 3.35 -4.78
C LYS A 189 -20.55 3.87 -5.54
N TYR A 190 -19.34 3.50 -5.10
CA TYR A 190 -18.08 3.84 -5.76
C TYR A 190 -17.63 2.82 -6.80
N PHE A 191 -18.38 1.73 -6.98
CA PHE A 191 -18.08 0.72 -7.99
C PHE A 191 -18.38 1.25 -9.40
N SER A 192 -17.33 1.41 -10.21
CA SER A 192 -17.45 1.88 -11.58
C SER A 192 -17.48 0.71 -12.56
N LYS A 193 -18.59 0.60 -13.31
CA LYS A 193 -18.78 -0.41 -14.36
C LYS A 193 -18.21 0.12 -15.70
N GLY A 194 -17.26 -0.60 -16.29
CA GLY A 194 -16.97 -0.49 -17.73
C GLY A 194 -15.88 0.48 -18.23
N GLN A 195 -14.71 0.59 -17.59
CA GLN A 195 -13.58 1.35 -18.17
C GLN A 195 -12.78 0.61 -19.26
N HIS A 196 -12.93 -0.71 -19.41
CA HIS A 196 -12.33 -1.46 -20.52
C HIS A 196 -13.39 -1.76 -21.59
N ARG A 197 -13.16 -1.27 -22.82
CA ARG A 197 -13.94 -1.68 -24.01
C ARG A 197 -13.90 -3.21 -24.12
N GLY A 198 -15.03 -3.86 -23.81
CA GLY A 198 -15.23 -5.30 -24.06
C GLY A 198 -15.58 -6.16 -22.84
N ASN A 199 -15.50 -5.64 -21.61
CA ASN A 199 -15.64 -6.48 -20.43
C ASN A 199 -16.98 -6.26 -19.69
N VAL A 200 -17.87 -7.25 -19.82
CA VAL A 200 -19.15 -7.33 -19.10
C VAL A 200 -18.91 -7.97 -17.74
N GLY A 201 -19.35 -7.32 -16.66
CA GLY A 201 -19.26 -7.86 -15.28
C GLY A 201 -17.96 -7.55 -14.54
N GLU A 202 -17.16 -6.61 -15.04
CA GLU A 202 -15.91 -6.18 -14.43
C GLU A 202 -15.96 -4.69 -14.05
N GLY A 203 -15.22 -4.32 -13.01
CA GLY A 203 -15.17 -2.94 -12.55
C GLY A 203 -13.93 -2.62 -11.74
N GLN A 204 -13.93 -1.42 -11.20
CA GLN A 204 -12.90 -0.92 -10.30
C GLN A 204 -13.54 -0.10 -9.19
N LEU A 205 -12.79 0.05 -8.11
CA LEU A 205 -13.15 0.93 -7.01
C LEU A 205 -11.94 1.75 -6.59
N HIS A 206 -12.18 3.04 -6.36
CA HIS A 206 -11.19 3.98 -5.87
C HIS A 206 -11.42 4.24 -4.38
N LEU A 207 -10.44 3.89 -3.56
CA LEU A 207 -10.38 4.27 -2.15
C LEU A 207 -9.50 5.50 -2.02
N LYS A 208 -10.06 6.58 -1.49
CA LYS A 208 -9.46 7.93 -1.46
C LYS A 208 -9.52 8.50 -0.06
N ASP A 209 -8.82 9.60 0.16
CA ASP A 209 -8.84 10.34 1.43
C ASP A 209 -10.26 10.81 1.82
N ASP A 210 -11.11 11.13 0.84
CA ASP A 210 -12.46 11.64 1.07
C ASP A 210 -13.53 10.55 1.31
N ASN A 211 -13.27 9.29 0.97
CA ASN A 211 -14.25 8.21 1.08
C ASN A 211 -13.82 7.03 1.96
N ILE A 212 -12.55 6.95 2.37
CA ILE A 212 -12.02 5.82 3.15
C ILE A 212 -12.76 5.59 4.46
N SER A 213 -13.28 6.64 5.08
CA SER A 213 -14.07 6.54 6.31
C SER A 213 -15.37 5.74 6.13
N GLU A 214 -15.94 5.71 4.93
CA GLU A 214 -17.12 4.90 4.61
C GLU A 214 -16.80 3.40 4.52
N PHE A 215 -15.53 3.03 4.40
CA PHE A 215 -15.09 1.64 4.39
C PHE A 215 -14.69 1.12 5.79
N ALA A 216 -14.81 1.95 6.83
CA ALA A 216 -14.39 1.60 8.19
C ALA A 216 -15.07 0.33 8.73
N GLU A 217 -16.32 0.05 8.34
CA GLU A 217 -17.03 -1.17 8.76
C GLU A 217 -16.41 -2.46 8.20
N TYR A 218 -15.69 -2.36 7.08
CA TYR A 218 -15.00 -3.49 6.46
C TYR A 218 -13.54 -3.60 6.91
N GLU A 219 -13.01 -2.60 7.63
CA GLU A 219 -11.60 -2.58 8.04
C GLU A 219 -11.35 -3.61 9.16
N VAL A 220 -10.32 -4.44 8.98
CA VAL A 220 -10.03 -5.57 9.87
C VAL A 220 -8.59 -5.53 10.33
N LYS A 221 -8.38 -5.83 11.62
CA LYS A 221 -7.04 -6.06 12.17
C LYS A 221 -6.43 -7.36 11.60
N PRO A 222 -5.09 -7.44 11.43
CA PRO A 222 -4.43 -8.63 10.89
C PRO A 222 -4.82 -9.94 11.57
N ASN A 223 -4.87 -9.94 12.91
CA ASN A 223 -5.20 -11.12 13.71
C ASN A 223 -6.68 -11.54 13.68
N CYS A 224 -7.55 -10.74 13.06
CA CYS A 224 -8.98 -11.01 12.92
C CYS A 224 -9.37 -11.39 11.48
N LEU A 225 -8.43 -11.40 10.53
CA LEU A 225 -8.70 -11.64 9.10
C LEU A 225 -9.45 -12.95 8.86
N LEU A 226 -9.04 -14.05 9.50
CA LEU A 226 -9.70 -15.35 9.32
C LEU A 226 -11.19 -15.31 9.68
N GLY A 227 -11.54 -14.67 10.79
CA GLY A 227 -12.92 -14.49 11.23
C GLY A 227 -13.70 -13.60 10.28
N ALA A 228 -13.13 -12.45 9.90
CA ALA A 228 -13.79 -11.51 9.00
C ALA A 228 -14.06 -12.09 7.62
N ILE A 229 -13.18 -12.94 7.08
CA ILE A 229 -13.41 -13.65 5.81
C ILE A 229 -14.65 -14.55 5.91
N ARG A 230 -14.77 -15.31 6.99
CA ARG A 230 -15.93 -16.18 7.23
C ARG A 230 -17.20 -15.37 7.39
N GLU A 231 -17.14 -14.24 8.10
CA GLU A 231 -18.28 -13.33 8.30
C GLU A 231 -18.72 -12.67 6.99
N ALA A 232 -17.79 -12.18 6.18
CA ALA A 232 -18.08 -11.63 4.85
C ALA A 232 -18.75 -12.66 3.94
N TYR A 233 -18.29 -13.91 4.00
CA TYR A 233 -18.95 -15.02 3.30
C TYR A 233 -20.38 -15.27 3.81
N GLN A 234 -20.64 -15.19 5.12
CA GLN A 234 -22.02 -15.30 5.62
C GLN A 234 -22.92 -14.15 5.11
N ARG A 235 -22.38 -12.93 5.01
CA ARG A 235 -23.11 -11.79 4.42
C ARG A 235 -23.40 -12.04 2.93
N GLN A 236 -22.43 -12.58 2.18
CA GLN A 236 -22.60 -12.99 0.78
C GLN A 236 -23.72 -14.02 0.59
N MET A 237 -23.82 -15.01 1.48
CA MET A 237 -24.85 -16.04 1.35
C MET A 237 -26.25 -15.51 1.70
N LYS A 238 -26.35 -14.55 2.61
CA LYS A 238 -27.62 -13.93 3.01
C LYS A 238 -28.20 -13.01 1.94
N SER A 239 -27.37 -12.36 1.12
CA SER A 239 -27.83 -11.49 0.03
C SER A 239 -28.32 -12.27 -1.19
N GLN A 240 -27.99 -13.56 -1.29
CA GLN A 240 -28.41 -14.47 -2.37
C GLN A 240 -29.67 -15.29 -2.06
N GLY A 241 -30.11 -15.32 -0.80
CA GLY A 241 -31.31 -16.03 -0.35
C GLY A 241 -32.50 -15.11 -0.13
#